data_AF-A0A424HSY8-F1
#
_entry.id   AF-A0A424HSY8-F1
#
_cell.length_a   1.000
_cell.length_b   1.000
_cell.length_c   1.000
_cell.angle_alpha   90.00
_cell.angle_beta   90.00
_cell.angle_gamma   90.00
#
_symmetry.space_group_name_H-M   'P 1'
#
loop_
_entity.id
_entity.type
_entity.pdbx_description
1 polymer ?
#
loop_
_entity_poly.entity_id
_entity_poly.type
_entity_poly.pdbx_seq_one_letter_code
_entity_poly.pdbx_strand_id
1 'polypeptide(L)'
;MGFRSTNYMSLPVQFVASLDLVMLWIWATSRSPSQRTTVGVLGMTSVLTASTLIGIEHLERRNFWNRTSKMRISQDSWVKTLDEMKKISRKARENGDEINIIYSKSWFRNRDHLKQLTYHRLIYFDLEKNEYLIMDGAGKGSNYTPEKGDFLLNIDTGKRLRESGYDMTPYQKIWDYDADKSNGKIYRRIE
;
A
#
# COMPACT_ATOMS: atom_id res chain seq x y z
N MET A 1 3.26 -3.61 21.23
CA MET A 1 3.46 -3.55 19.76
C MET A 1 2.43 -4.47 19.10
N GLY A 2 1.27 -3.94 18.71
CA GLY A 2 0.18 -4.74 18.13
C GLY A 2 0.36 -4.93 16.63
N PHE A 3 0.28 -6.17 16.17
CA PHE A 3 0.38 -6.52 14.75
C PHE A 3 -0.83 -5.95 13.99
N ARG A 4 -0.62 -5.01 13.06
CA ARG A 4 -1.72 -4.47 12.24
C ARG A 4 -2.06 -5.50 11.16
N SER A 5 -3.10 -6.29 11.39
CA SER A 5 -3.68 -7.25 10.42
C SER A 5 -4.12 -6.62 9.09
N THR A 6 -4.16 -5.29 8.98
CA THR A 6 -4.47 -4.56 7.74
C THR A 6 -3.25 -4.34 6.84
N ASN A 7 -2.11 -4.93 7.18
CA ASN A 7 -0.86 -4.76 6.45
C ASN A 7 -0.57 -5.98 5.60
N TYR A 8 -0.08 -5.85 4.36
CA TYR A 8 0.22 -7.03 3.54
C TYR A 8 1.32 -7.92 4.13
N MET A 9 2.14 -7.40 5.06
CA MET A 9 3.05 -8.22 5.88
C MET A 9 2.34 -9.21 6.80
N SER A 10 1.01 -9.10 6.97
CA SER A 10 0.20 -10.12 7.64
C SER A 10 -0.16 -11.29 6.75
N LEU A 11 0.02 -11.22 5.42
CA LEU A 11 -0.32 -12.34 4.53
C LEU A 11 0.46 -13.62 4.89
N PRO A 12 1.79 -13.60 5.11
CA PRO A 12 2.51 -14.78 5.55
C PRO A 12 2.02 -15.30 6.91
N VAL A 13 1.73 -14.40 7.85
CA VAL A 13 1.24 -14.75 9.18
C VAL A 13 -0.17 -15.36 9.12
N GLN A 14 -1.05 -14.80 8.29
CA GLN A 14 -2.40 -15.30 8.04
C GLN A 14 -2.37 -16.68 7.37
N PHE A 15 -1.41 -16.89 6.45
CA PHE A 15 -1.22 -18.18 5.80
C PHE A 15 -0.75 -19.25 6.79
N VAL A 16 0.25 -18.93 7.63
CA VAL A 16 0.71 -19.82 8.70
C VAL A 16 -0.44 -20.13 9.67
N ALA A 17 -1.17 -19.12 10.13
CA ALA A 17 -2.32 -19.33 11.01
C ALA A 17 -3.42 -20.20 10.37
N SER A 18 -3.66 -20.06 9.06
CA SER A 18 -4.61 -20.91 8.34
C SER A 18 -4.12 -22.37 8.27
N LEU A 19 -2.83 -22.57 8.01
CA LEU A 19 -2.21 -23.91 8.02
C LEU A 19 -2.28 -24.54 9.41
N ASP A 20 -1.98 -23.78 10.46
CA ASP A 20 -2.04 -24.24 11.85
C ASP A 20 -3.47 -24.66 12.23
N LEU A 21 -4.48 -23.89 11.83
CA LEU A 21 -5.89 -24.25 12.05
C LEU A 21 -6.29 -25.52 11.29
N VAL A 22 -5.82 -25.69 10.05
CA VAL A 22 -6.05 -26.92 9.27
C VAL A 22 -5.36 -28.11 9.92
N MET A 23 -4.11 -27.95 10.37
CA MET A 23 -3.39 -29.01 11.08
C MET A 23 -4.06 -29.36 12.41
N LEU A 24 -4.53 -28.37 13.17
CA LEU A 24 -5.27 -28.57 14.41
C LEU A 24 -6.59 -29.30 14.16
N TRP A 25 -7.29 -28.97 13.08
CA TRP A 25 -8.50 -29.68 12.66
C TRP A 25 -8.22 -31.15 12.28
N ILE A 26 -7.17 -31.41 11.49
CA ILE A 26 -6.74 -32.77 11.13
C ILE A 26 -6.34 -33.56 12.38
N TRP A 27 -5.61 -32.94 13.31
CA TRP A 27 -5.22 -33.57 14.57
C TRP A 27 -6.44 -33.88 15.45
N ALA A 28 -7.38 -32.94 15.58
CA ALA A 28 -8.58 -33.12 16.39
C ALA A 28 -9.49 -34.22 15.83
N THR A 29 -9.59 -34.33 14.50
CA THR A 29 -10.43 -35.34 13.83
C THR A 29 -9.76 -36.71 13.72
N SER A 30 -8.43 -36.79 13.62
CA SER A 30 -7.67 -38.05 13.56
C SER A 30 -7.52 -38.76 14.90
N ARG A 31 -7.66 -38.04 16.02
CA ARG A 31 -7.51 -38.60 17.38
C ARG A 31 -8.81 -39.11 18.01
N SER A 32 -9.95 -38.97 17.32
CA SER A 32 -11.23 -39.46 17.83
C SER A 32 -11.37 -40.97 17.56
N PRO A 33 -11.52 -41.83 18.59
CA PRO A 33 -11.58 -43.28 18.45
C PRO A 33 -12.95 -43.80 17.94
N SER A 34 -13.89 -42.91 17.60
CA SER A 34 -15.19 -43.33 17.05
C SER A 34 -15.06 -43.69 15.57
N GLN A 35 -14.75 -44.95 15.32
CA GLN A 35 -14.66 -45.63 14.02
C GLN A 35 -15.96 -45.63 13.17
N ARG A 36 -16.92 -44.74 13.45
CA ARG A 36 -18.25 -44.67 12.82
C ARG A 36 -18.74 -43.24 12.54
N THR A 37 -17.89 -42.21 12.61
CA THR A 37 -18.27 -40.92 12.04
C THR A 37 -18.21 -41.02 10.52
N THR A 38 -19.37 -41.27 9.90
CA THR A 38 -19.55 -41.23 8.45
C THR A 38 -19.00 -39.91 7.91
N VAL A 39 -18.33 -39.94 6.76
CA VAL A 39 -17.77 -38.76 6.09
C VAL A 39 -18.78 -37.59 6.03
N GLY A 40 -20.08 -37.90 5.90
CA GLY A 40 -21.17 -36.91 5.95
C GLY A 40 -21.29 -36.14 7.28
N VAL A 41 -21.10 -36.79 8.43
CA VAL A 41 -21.17 -36.13 9.76
C VAL A 41 -19.99 -35.18 9.95
N LEU A 42 -18.78 -35.62 9.57
CA LEU A 42 -17.57 -34.79 9.58
C LEU A 42 -17.73 -33.58 8.65
N GLY A 43 -18.30 -33.78 7.46
CA GLY A 43 -18.62 -32.71 6.52
C GLY A 43 -19.66 -31.72 7.05
N MET A 44 -20.72 -32.20 7.72
CA MET A 44 -21.71 -31.30 8.31
C MET A 44 -21.12 -30.49 9.47
N THR A 45 -20.30 -31.11 10.32
CA THR A 45 -19.63 -30.40 11.42
C THR A 45 -18.66 -29.34 10.91
N SER A 46 -17.93 -29.61 9.83
CA SER A 46 -17.00 -28.61 9.26
C SER A 46 -17.75 -27.44 8.64
N VAL A 47 -18.84 -27.71 7.89
CA VAL A 47 -19.71 -26.66 7.34
C VAL A 47 -20.32 -25.81 8.44
N LEU A 48 -20.88 -26.42 9.50
CA LEU A 48 -21.44 -25.68 10.63
C LEU A 48 -20.40 -24.82 11.36
N THR A 49 -19.21 -25.36 11.58
CA THR A 49 -18.11 -24.63 12.23
C THR A 49 -17.66 -23.45 11.37
N ALA A 50 -17.49 -23.66 10.06
CA ALA A 50 -17.13 -22.60 9.12
C ALA A 50 -18.21 -21.52 9.02
N SER A 51 -19.48 -21.90 8.89
CA SER A 51 -20.59 -20.96 8.85
C SER A 51 -20.72 -20.14 10.14
N THR A 52 -20.48 -20.76 11.30
CA THR A 52 -20.49 -20.07 12.60
C THR A 52 -19.36 -19.05 12.69
N LEU A 53 -18.14 -19.42 12.26
CA LEU A 53 -16.99 -18.51 12.22
C LEU A 53 -17.24 -17.33 11.28
N ILE A 54 -17.77 -17.57 10.07
CA ILE A 54 -18.13 -16.52 9.11
C ILE A 54 -19.23 -15.62 9.69
N GLY A 55 -20.21 -16.19 10.38
CA GLY A 55 -21.30 -15.45 11.03
C GLY A 55 -20.78 -14.51 12.12
N ILE A 56 -19.91 -15.01 13.01
CA ILE A 56 -19.25 -14.20 14.05
C ILE A 56 -18.42 -13.08 13.41
N GLU A 57 -17.66 -13.40 12.37
CA GLU A 57 -16.87 -12.42 11.63
C GLU A 57 -17.74 -11.32 11.00
N HIS A 58 -18.91 -11.68 10.47
CA HIS A 58 -19.79 -10.71 9.83
C HIS A 58 -20.36 -9.69 10.83
N LEU A 59 -20.52 -10.08 12.10
CA LEU A 59 -20.96 -9.19 13.18
C LEU A 59 -19.86 -8.20 13.62
N GLU A 60 -18.59 -8.47 13.31
CA GLU A 60 -17.53 -7.51 13.61
C GLU A 60 -17.56 -6.30 12.66
N ARG A 61 -17.48 -5.09 13.24
CA ARG A 61 -17.34 -3.83 12.48
C ARG A 61 -16.13 -3.81 11.51
N ARG A 62 -15.14 -4.68 11.72
CA ARG A 62 -13.93 -4.80 10.89
C ARG A 62 -13.78 -6.23 10.35
N ASN A 63 -14.79 -6.72 9.66
CA ASN A 63 -14.75 -8.02 8.96
C ASN A 63 -13.65 -8.10 7.88
N PHE A 64 -13.25 -9.33 7.51
CA PHE A 64 -12.23 -9.59 6.49
C PHE A 64 -12.54 -8.95 5.15
N TRP A 65 -13.80 -8.99 4.70
CA TRP A 65 -14.22 -8.36 3.45
C TRP A 65 -13.86 -6.87 3.39
N ASN A 66 -14.17 -6.11 4.44
CA ASN A 66 -13.83 -4.69 4.51
C ASN A 66 -12.31 -4.46 4.55
N ARG A 67 -11.54 -5.39 5.14
CA ARG A 67 -10.07 -5.29 5.17
C ARG A 67 -9.48 -5.56 3.79
N THR A 68 -9.85 -6.67 3.15
CA THR A 68 -9.34 -7.06 1.83
C THR A 68 -9.75 -6.08 0.74
N SER A 69 -11.00 -5.59 0.80
CA SER A 69 -11.46 -4.52 -0.10
C SER A 69 -10.62 -3.26 0.03
N LYS A 70 -10.35 -2.78 1.26
CA LYS A 70 -9.48 -1.61 1.49
C LYS A 70 -8.04 -1.83 1.00
N MET A 71 -7.47 -3.01 1.23
CA MET A 71 -6.14 -3.37 0.72
C MET A 71 -6.12 -3.34 -0.81
N ARG A 72 -7.11 -3.96 -1.46
CA ARG A 72 -7.24 -4.00 -2.91
C ARG A 72 -7.34 -2.60 -3.51
N ILE A 73 -8.19 -1.75 -2.93
CA ILE A 73 -8.34 -0.35 -3.38
C ILE A 73 -7.01 0.41 -3.22
N SER A 74 -6.30 0.21 -2.11
CA SER A 74 -5.00 0.87 -1.89
C SER A 74 -3.96 0.40 -2.91
N GLN A 75 -3.87 -0.90 -3.15
CA GLN A 75 -2.97 -1.46 -4.16
C GLN A 75 -3.31 -0.98 -5.58
N ASP A 76 -4.59 -0.95 -5.93
CA ASP A 76 -5.04 -0.41 -7.23
C ASP A 76 -4.68 1.07 -7.38
N SER A 77 -4.83 1.87 -6.31
CA SER A 77 -4.40 3.27 -6.32
C SER A 77 -2.89 3.42 -6.56
N TRP A 78 -2.07 2.57 -5.94
CA TRP A 78 -0.62 2.60 -6.12
C TRP A 78 -0.21 2.25 -7.54
N VAL A 79 -0.77 1.17 -8.09
CA VAL A 79 -0.48 0.70 -9.44
C VAL A 79 -0.88 1.76 -10.47
N LYS A 80 -2.09 2.31 -10.37
CA LYS A 80 -2.57 3.34 -11.32
C LYS A 80 -1.80 4.65 -11.21
N THR A 81 -1.45 5.09 -10.00
CA THR A 81 -0.65 6.30 -9.81
C THR A 81 0.76 6.13 -10.39
N LEU A 82 1.38 4.96 -10.21
CA LEU A 82 2.70 4.66 -10.79
C LEU A 82 2.65 4.56 -12.32
N ASP A 83 1.64 3.88 -12.88
CA ASP A 83 1.46 3.80 -14.33
C ASP A 83 1.26 5.19 -14.94
N GLU A 84 0.46 6.04 -14.30
CA GLU A 84 0.28 7.40 -14.77
C GLU A 84 1.54 8.24 -14.65
N MET A 85 2.27 8.13 -13.53
CA MET A 85 3.55 8.82 -13.37
C MET A 85 4.57 8.36 -14.42
N LYS A 86 4.52 7.09 -14.84
CA LYS A 86 5.34 6.56 -15.93
C LYS A 86 4.99 7.21 -17.27
N LYS A 87 3.69 7.42 -17.57
CA LYS A 87 3.25 8.14 -18.76
C LYS A 87 3.67 9.61 -18.74
N ILE A 88 3.46 10.29 -17.61
CA ILE A 88 3.80 11.71 -17.42
C ILE A 88 5.31 11.90 -17.59
N SER A 89 6.12 11.12 -16.90
CA SER A 89 7.58 11.22 -17.00
C SER A 89 8.12 10.89 -18.40
N ARG A 90 7.55 9.89 -19.08
CA ARG A 90 7.94 9.60 -20.47
C ARG A 90 7.64 10.78 -21.39
N LYS A 91 6.44 11.35 -21.31
CA LYS A 91 6.03 12.50 -22.13
C LYS A 91 6.88 13.75 -21.83
N ALA A 92 7.16 14.02 -20.56
CA ALA A 92 8.04 15.11 -20.16
C ALA A 92 9.44 14.94 -20.75
N ARG A 93 9.98 13.71 -20.77
CA ARG A 93 11.28 13.43 -21.39
C ARG A 93 11.26 13.63 -22.90
N GLU A 94 10.19 13.20 -23.57
CA GLU A 94 10.01 13.42 -25.01
C GLU A 94 9.99 14.92 -25.36
N ASN A 95 9.50 15.76 -24.45
CA ASN A 95 9.51 17.22 -24.60
C ASN A 95 10.85 17.88 -24.24
N GLY A 96 11.81 17.13 -23.69
CA GLY A 96 13.09 17.66 -23.20
C GLY A 96 13.01 18.31 -21.82
N ASP A 97 11.91 18.12 -21.08
CA ASP A 97 11.76 18.67 -19.73
C ASP A 97 12.65 17.92 -18.72
N GLU A 98 13.20 18.66 -17.75
CA GLU A 98 13.83 18.05 -16.58
C GLU A 98 12.77 17.45 -15.66
N ILE A 99 13.03 16.25 -15.14
CA ILE A 99 12.05 15.46 -14.39
C ILE A 99 12.64 15.12 -13.03
N ASN A 100 12.26 15.90 -12.04
CA ASN A 100 12.59 15.64 -10.65
C ASN A 100 11.35 15.05 -9.97
N ILE A 101 11.49 13.85 -9.39
CA ILE A 101 10.39 13.16 -8.72
C ILE A 101 10.67 13.15 -7.22
N ILE A 102 9.84 13.86 -6.48
CA ILE A 102 9.83 13.92 -5.02
C ILE A 102 8.82 12.90 -4.51
N TYR A 103 9.27 12.02 -3.63
CA TYR A 103 8.41 11.09 -2.91
C TYR A 103 8.71 11.18 -1.42
N SER A 104 7.68 11.05 -0.59
CA SER A 104 7.87 10.99 0.87
C SER A 104 7.87 9.54 1.36
N LYS A 105 8.20 9.36 2.64
CA LYS A 105 8.18 8.05 3.31
C LYS A 105 6.85 7.33 3.09
N SER A 106 6.91 6.39 2.17
CA SER A 106 5.85 5.43 1.90
C SER A 106 6.18 4.11 2.58
N TRP A 107 5.16 3.29 2.82
CA TRP A 107 5.33 1.89 3.17
C TRP A 107 6.24 1.12 2.20
N PHE A 108 6.42 1.59 0.96
CA PHE A 108 7.48 1.16 0.04
C PHE A 108 8.86 1.54 0.57
N ARG A 109 9.31 0.84 1.62
CA ARG A 109 10.67 0.95 2.18
C ARG A 109 11.72 0.63 1.11
N ASN A 110 11.34 -0.16 0.11
CA ASN A 110 12.14 -0.44 -1.06
C ASN A 110 11.71 0.47 -2.24
N ARG A 111 12.65 1.29 -2.72
CA ARG A 111 12.47 2.25 -3.82
C ARG A 111 12.41 1.63 -5.21
N ASP A 112 12.61 0.32 -5.33
CA ASP A 112 12.81 -0.33 -6.63
C ASP A 112 11.64 -0.11 -7.61
N HIS A 113 10.41 0.06 -7.12
CA HIS A 113 9.27 0.42 -7.96
C HIS A 113 9.38 1.84 -8.56
N LEU A 114 9.97 2.78 -7.82
CA LEU A 114 10.18 4.15 -8.30
C LEU A 114 11.33 4.24 -9.30
N LYS A 115 12.33 3.34 -9.21
CA LYS A 115 13.42 3.25 -10.19
C LYS A 115 12.97 2.87 -11.60
N GLN A 116 11.74 2.38 -11.75
CA GLN A 116 11.14 2.07 -13.05
C GLN A 116 10.63 3.32 -13.78
N LEU A 117 10.53 4.46 -13.08
CA LEU A 117 10.11 5.73 -13.65
C LEU A 117 11.29 6.40 -14.37
N THR A 118 10.96 7.23 -15.35
CA THR A 118 11.95 8.08 -16.00
C THR A 118 12.17 9.33 -15.17
N TYR A 119 13.39 9.62 -14.74
CA TYR A 119 13.70 10.82 -13.98
C TYR A 119 15.15 11.25 -14.18
N HIS A 120 15.39 12.54 -13.94
CA HIS A 120 16.73 13.12 -13.78
C HIS A 120 17.19 12.99 -12.32
N ARG A 121 16.26 13.22 -11.37
CA ARG A 121 16.51 13.06 -9.93
C ARG A 121 15.33 12.39 -9.25
N LEU A 122 15.65 11.48 -8.33
CA LEU A 122 14.68 10.90 -7.41
C LEU A 122 14.98 11.41 -5.99
N ILE A 123 14.08 12.22 -5.46
CA ILE A 123 14.25 12.95 -4.21
C ILE A 123 13.35 12.36 -3.13
N TYR A 124 13.95 12.03 -1.99
CA TYR A 124 13.22 11.68 -0.79
C TYR A 124 12.89 12.92 0.02
N PHE A 125 11.62 13.06 0.38
CA PHE A 125 11.12 14.09 1.28
C PHE A 125 10.86 13.51 2.67
N ASP A 126 11.63 13.97 3.65
CA ASP A 126 11.43 13.67 5.06
C ASP A 126 10.40 14.66 5.65
N LEU A 127 9.18 14.17 5.88
CA LEU A 127 8.08 14.97 6.43
C LEU A 127 8.29 15.40 7.88
N GLU A 128 9.13 14.68 8.63
CA GLU A 128 9.34 14.97 10.06
C GLU A 128 10.38 16.07 10.24
N LYS A 129 11.39 16.09 9.37
CA LYS A 129 12.47 17.10 9.38
C LYS A 129 12.27 18.23 8.37
N ASN A 130 11.31 18.08 7.46
CA ASN A 130 11.10 18.96 6.33
C ASN A 130 12.36 19.10 5.43
N GLU A 131 13.05 17.98 5.20
CA GLU A 131 14.31 17.93 4.45
C GLU A 131 14.15 17.11 3.16
N TYR A 132 14.84 17.52 2.10
CA TYR A 132 14.87 16.81 0.83
C TYR A 132 16.26 16.27 0.54
N LEU A 133 16.35 14.98 0.23
CA LEU A 133 17.61 14.29 -0.06
C LEU A 133 17.54 13.61 -1.42
N ILE A 134 18.52 13.85 -2.28
CA ILE A 134 18.61 13.18 -3.58
C ILE A 134 19.04 11.73 -3.34
N MET A 135 18.13 10.80 -3.57
CA MET A 135 18.39 9.37 -3.39
C MET A 135 18.96 8.71 -4.63
N ASP A 136 18.66 9.25 -5.80
CA ASP A 136 19.15 8.72 -7.08
C ASP A 136 19.16 9.78 -8.19
N GLY A 137 19.96 9.55 -9.23
CA GLY A 137 20.13 10.48 -10.34
C GLY A 137 21.21 11.55 -10.10
N ALA A 138 21.07 12.69 -10.78
CA ALA A 138 22.05 13.78 -10.72
C ALA A 138 22.13 14.41 -9.32
N GLY A 139 23.34 14.51 -8.75
CA GLY A 139 23.54 15.06 -7.40
C GLY A 139 23.20 14.10 -6.26
N LYS A 140 23.17 12.79 -6.52
CA LYS A 140 22.89 11.77 -5.50
C LYS A 140 23.71 11.96 -4.22
N GLY A 141 23.02 11.94 -3.08
CA GLY A 141 23.59 12.07 -1.74
C GLY A 141 23.61 13.49 -1.18
N SER A 142 23.29 14.52 -1.98
CA SER A 142 23.18 15.88 -1.49
C SER A 142 21.75 16.26 -1.11
N ASN A 143 21.62 17.31 -0.31
CA ASN A 143 20.35 17.96 -0.06
C ASN A 143 19.81 18.59 -1.35
N TYR A 144 18.50 18.72 -1.42
CA TYR A 144 17.78 19.31 -2.54
C TYR A 144 16.88 20.43 -2.07
N THR A 145 16.65 21.41 -2.92
CA THR A 145 15.62 22.43 -2.72
C THR A 145 14.61 22.25 -3.84
N PRO A 146 13.31 22.08 -3.56
CA PRO A 146 12.37 21.83 -4.64
C PRO A 146 12.18 23.05 -5.53
N GLU A 147 12.09 22.79 -6.82
CA GLU A 147 12.07 23.79 -7.89
C GLU A 147 10.75 23.72 -8.67
N LYS A 148 10.49 24.78 -9.43
CA LYS A 148 9.35 24.83 -10.33
C LYS A 148 9.43 23.71 -11.36
N GLY A 149 8.35 22.97 -11.53
CA GLY A 149 8.24 21.84 -12.44
C GLY A 149 8.40 20.47 -11.76
N ASP A 150 8.88 20.44 -10.52
CA ASP A 150 9.06 19.19 -9.77
C ASP A 150 7.73 18.44 -9.56
N PHE A 151 7.82 17.11 -9.64
CA PHE A 151 6.67 16.23 -9.40
C PHE A 151 6.69 15.74 -7.96
N LEU A 152 5.63 16.02 -7.20
CA LEU A 152 5.42 15.44 -5.88
C LEU A 152 4.44 14.26 -5.98
N LEU A 153 4.95 13.09 -5.63
CA LEU A 153 4.26 11.81 -5.75
C LEU A 153 3.74 11.36 -4.37
N ASN A 154 2.42 11.41 -4.19
CA ASN A 154 1.75 10.94 -2.98
C ASN A 154 1.03 9.61 -3.25
N ILE A 155 1.78 8.51 -3.19
CA ILE A 155 1.23 7.16 -3.41
C ILE A 155 0.58 6.60 -2.15
N ASP A 156 1.24 6.77 -1.00
CA ASP A 156 0.86 6.05 0.23
C ASP A 156 1.00 6.88 1.51
N THR A 157 1.48 8.11 1.39
CA THR A 157 1.77 8.99 2.53
C THR A 157 0.50 9.31 3.34
N GLY A 158 -0.66 9.17 2.74
CA GLY A 158 -1.93 9.22 3.42
C GLY A 158 -2.31 10.66 3.71
N LYS A 159 -2.97 10.80 4.85
CA LYS A 159 -3.20 12.08 5.47
C LYS A 159 -1.91 12.70 6.01
N ARG A 160 -0.80 11.96 6.14
CA ARG A 160 0.44 12.47 6.76
C ARG A 160 1.02 13.68 6.03
N LEU A 161 0.85 13.77 4.71
CA LEU A 161 1.28 14.93 3.94
C LEU A 161 0.49 16.20 4.31
N ARG A 162 -0.80 16.06 4.65
CA ARG A 162 -1.63 17.17 5.15
C ARG A 162 -1.41 17.42 6.64
N GLU A 163 -1.27 16.36 7.42
CA GLU A 163 -1.09 16.42 8.88
C GLU A 163 0.30 16.96 9.27
N SER A 164 1.31 16.86 8.40
CA SER A 164 2.63 17.45 8.64
C SER A 164 2.64 18.98 8.56
N GLY A 165 1.54 19.62 8.16
CA GLY A 165 1.49 21.07 7.96
C GLY A 165 2.35 21.55 6.79
N TYR A 166 2.71 20.65 5.87
CA TYR A 166 3.52 20.99 4.71
C TYR A 166 2.74 21.92 3.78
N ASP A 167 3.41 22.98 3.32
CA ASP A 167 2.80 23.96 2.43
C ASP A 167 2.61 23.38 1.03
N MET A 168 1.36 23.17 0.67
CA MET A 168 0.94 22.67 -0.64
C MET A 168 0.50 23.80 -1.58
N THR A 169 0.55 25.07 -1.17
CA THR A 169 0.21 26.21 -2.03
C THR A 169 1.02 26.27 -3.33
N PRO A 170 2.33 25.95 -3.36
CA PRO A 170 3.09 25.97 -4.62
C PRO A 170 2.85 24.73 -5.49
N TYR A 171 1.95 23.81 -5.10
CA TYR A 171 1.69 22.56 -5.80
C TYR A 171 0.32 22.51 -6.45
N GLN A 172 0.29 22.32 -7.76
CA GLN A 172 -0.93 22.04 -8.50
C GLN A 172 -1.14 20.54 -8.63
N LYS A 173 -2.33 20.05 -8.26
CA LYS A 173 -2.70 18.65 -8.47
C LYS A 173 -2.93 18.39 -9.96
N ILE A 174 -2.17 17.48 -10.56
CA ILE A 174 -2.28 17.11 -11.98
C ILE A 174 -2.95 15.75 -12.17
N TRP A 175 -3.01 14.93 -11.11
CA TRP A 175 -3.70 13.65 -11.13
C TRP A 175 -4.28 13.29 -9.76
N ASP A 176 -5.46 12.67 -9.77
CA ASP A 176 -6.14 12.16 -8.57
C ASP A 176 -6.80 10.81 -8.87
N TYR A 177 -6.50 9.78 -8.08
CA TYR A 177 -7.07 8.44 -8.22
C TYR A 177 -8.55 8.44 -7.88
N ASP A 178 -8.84 9.09 -6.77
CA ASP A 178 -10.13 9.10 -6.11
C ASP A 178 -10.15 10.34 -5.22
N ALA A 179 -11.09 11.25 -5.49
CA ALA A 179 -11.23 12.51 -4.79
C ALA A 179 -11.39 12.34 -3.28
N ASP A 180 -12.02 11.24 -2.84
CA ASP A 180 -12.30 10.93 -1.44
C ASP A 180 -11.11 10.31 -0.71
N LYS A 181 -10.05 9.95 -1.45
CA LYS A 181 -8.81 9.40 -0.88
C LYS A 181 -7.76 10.49 -0.74
N SER A 182 -6.92 10.35 0.28
CA SER A 182 -5.74 11.19 0.47
C SER A 182 -4.53 10.69 -0.33
N ASN A 183 -4.56 9.43 -0.77
CA ASN A 183 -3.50 8.72 -1.49
C ASN A 183 -3.77 8.66 -2.98
N GLY A 184 -2.74 8.31 -3.74
CA GLY A 184 -2.80 8.24 -5.19
C GLY A 184 -3.01 9.63 -5.76
N LYS A 185 -2.04 10.53 -5.56
CA LYS A 185 -2.07 11.89 -6.12
C LYS A 185 -0.72 12.25 -6.67
N ILE A 186 -0.74 12.95 -7.80
CA ILE A 186 0.45 13.52 -8.41
C ILE A 186 0.26 15.02 -8.45
N TYR A 187 1.24 15.74 -7.92
CA TYR A 187 1.26 17.18 -7.94
C TYR A 187 2.46 17.66 -8.74
N ARG A 188 2.32 18.83 -9.37
CA ARG A 188 3.40 19.55 -10.05
C ARG A 188 3.62 20.86 -9.34
N ARG A 189 4.87 21.17 -9.00
CA ARG A 189 5.25 22.44 -8.41
C ARG A 189 5.16 23.55 -9.46
N ILE A 190 4.43 24.62 -9.17
CA ILE A 190 4.18 25.75 -10.09
C ILE A 190 5.01 26.99 -9.75
N GLU A 191 5.48 27.08 -8.51
CA GLU A 191 6.24 28.20 -7.93
C GLU A 191 7.50 27.75 -7.21
#